data_AF-A0AB38SHH6-F1
#
_entry.id   AF-A0AB38SHH6-F1
#
_cell.length_a   1.000
_cell.length_b   1.000
_cell.length_c   1.000
_cell.angle_alpha   90.00
_cell.angle_beta   90.00
_cell.angle_gamma   90.00
#
_symmetry.space_group_name_H-M   'P 1'
#
loop_
_entity.id
_entity.type
_entity.pdbx_description
1 polymer ?
#
loop_
_entity_poly.entity_id
_entity_poly.type
_entity_poly.pdbx_seq_one_letter_code
_entity_poly.pdbx_strand_id
1 'polypeptide(L)'
;MAVIDAEGAIGHRHPVFKRLYTLRRESGLPNDRLIHDLHGRRHLLAADLVPLMVLLSLDTGLEIEAIKDLRSDCLKNSAGGYVEIEYCKRRSRGGEWKRLRVRDGASSTPGGLIRKVLQWTVPARSRLATGTLLAHFAWGRLTPRVLATKELVASWTERHGIRDEEGKPLRLNLTRLRKTHKAAWYRRTGGQLDRFVVGHSVSVAANHYADIPALRHIHEATIADAMEDALDAALHPCVLSSGDEAAVRADPDEAVGLPVSGHAAVNALFSGEQDVWLASCGGFYKSPFGADGHACPSPFWGCLECSNAVITARKLPALLSFLNFIRAQRQSLNEADWISKFGRVHGRIADQILPRFSVAEIEQAGQLAASDPTLIYLPPEAGAP
;
A
#
# COMPACT_ATOMS: atom_id res chain seq x y z
N MET A 1 -5.11 -27.18 45.10
CA MET A 1 -5.50 -27.48 43.71
C MET A 1 -6.70 -28.42 43.64
N ALA A 2 -6.70 -29.58 44.31
CA ALA A 2 -7.83 -30.51 44.31
C ALA A 2 -9.22 -29.86 44.57
N VAL A 3 -9.30 -28.89 45.48
CA VAL A 3 -10.56 -28.14 45.74
C VAL A 3 -11.03 -27.34 44.52
N ILE A 4 -10.13 -26.65 43.82
CA ILE A 4 -10.47 -25.94 42.57
C ILE A 4 -10.86 -26.95 41.49
N ASP A 5 -10.25 -28.13 41.48
CA ASP A 5 -10.58 -29.20 40.53
C ASP A 5 -11.90 -29.89 40.85
N ALA A 6 -12.39 -29.80 42.08
CA ALA A 6 -13.70 -30.31 42.45
C ALA A 6 -14.79 -29.24 42.25
N GLU A 7 -14.56 -28.03 42.76
CA GLU A 7 -15.56 -26.95 42.87
C GLU A 7 -15.50 -25.94 41.71
N GLY A 8 -14.41 -25.94 40.93
CA GLY A 8 -14.17 -25.03 39.81
C GLY A 8 -13.57 -23.69 40.19
N ALA A 9 -13.89 -23.17 41.37
CA ALA A 9 -13.29 -21.94 41.87
C ALA A 9 -13.41 -21.87 43.39
N ILE A 10 -12.46 -21.21 44.04
CA ILE A 10 -12.52 -20.90 45.47
C ILE A 10 -12.40 -19.38 45.68
N GLY A 11 -13.25 -18.84 46.53
CA GLY A 11 -13.19 -17.43 46.94
C GLY A 11 -12.25 -17.20 48.12
N HIS A 12 -11.95 -15.93 48.42
CA HIS A 12 -11.13 -15.52 49.57
C HIS A 12 -11.72 -15.95 50.94
N ARG A 13 -13.02 -16.26 50.99
CA ARG A 13 -13.70 -16.73 52.20
C ARG A 13 -13.58 -18.25 52.43
N HIS A 14 -13.11 -19.00 51.43
CA HIS A 14 -13.05 -20.46 51.49
C HIS A 14 -12.05 -20.92 52.58
N PRO A 15 -12.39 -21.89 53.46
CA PRO A 15 -11.52 -22.30 54.56
C PRO A 15 -10.12 -22.73 54.13
N VAL A 16 -10.03 -23.52 53.05
CA VAL A 16 -8.75 -23.97 52.48
C VAL A 16 -7.92 -22.81 51.95
N PHE A 17 -8.55 -21.79 51.37
CA PHE A 17 -7.85 -20.59 50.91
C PHE A 17 -7.31 -19.79 52.09
N LYS A 18 -8.11 -19.57 53.14
CA LYS A 18 -7.68 -18.86 54.35
C LYS A 18 -6.50 -19.55 55.03
N ARG A 19 -6.54 -20.88 55.13
CA ARG A 19 -5.44 -21.68 55.70
C ARG A 19 -4.17 -21.52 54.88
N LEU A 20 -4.24 -21.67 53.55
CA LEU A 20 -3.09 -21.48 52.67
C LEU A 20 -2.53 -20.06 52.73
N TYR A 21 -3.40 -19.05 52.72
CA TYR A 21 -3.02 -17.65 52.83
C TYR A 21 -2.24 -17.38 54.11
N THR A 22 -2.74 -17.90 55.25
CA THR A 22 -2.11 -17.73 56.57
C THR A 22 -0.73 -18.39 56.60
N LEU A 23 -0.62 -19.65 56.18
CA LEU A 23 0.66 -20.37 56.13
C LEU A 23 1.69 -19.65 55.25
N ARG A 24 1.28 -19.16 54.08
CA ARG A 24 2.16 -18.40 53.18
C ARG A 24 2.62 -17.10 53.83
N ARG A 25 1.72 -16.38 54.51
CA ARG A 25 2.06 -15.14 55.23
C ARG A 25 3.06 -15.40 56.34
N GLU A 26 2.85 -16.45 57.14
CA GLU A 26 3.76 -16.86 58.21
C GLU A 26 5.14 -17.29 57.67
N SER A 27 5.18 -17.86 56.47
CA SER A 27 6.42 -18.22 55.76
C SER A 27 7.04 -17.08 54.94
N GLY A 28 6.55 -15.84 55.07
CA GLY A 28 7.08 -14.68 54.34
C GLY A 28 6.85 -14.69 52.82
N LEU A 29 5.93 -15.54 52.33
CA LEU A 29 5.61 -15.64 50.90
C LEU A 29 4.59 -14.58 50.47
N PRO A 30 4.70 -14.02 49.25
CA PRO A 30 3.76 -13.04 48.74
C PRO A 30 2.37 -13.67 48.51
N ASN A 31 1.33 -12.88 48.78
CA ASN A 31 -0.08 -13.28 48.69
C ASN A 31 -0.94 -12.33 47.85
N ASP A 32 -0.37 -11.22 47.35
CA ASP A 32 -1.04 -10.19 46.56
C ASP A 32 -1.76 -10.76 45.32
N ARG A 33 -1.20 -11.81 44.71
CA ARG A 33 -1.78 -12.50 43.54
C ARG A 33 -2.22 -13.94 43.81
N LEU A 34 -2.19 -14.41 45.06
CA LEU A 34 -2.41 -15.82 45.38
C LEU A 34 -3.69 -16.40 44.75
N ILE A 35 -4.81 -15.67 44.82
CA ILE A 35 -6.07 -16.15 44.24
C ILE A 35 -6.00 -16.23 42.71
N HIS A 36 -5.34 -15.27 42.06
CA HIS A 36 -5.15 -15.27 40.61
C HIS A 36 -4.18 -16.37 40.18
N ASP A 37 -3.08 -16.56 40.89
CA ASP A 37 -2.07 -17.58 40.57
C ASP A 37 -2.61 -19.01 40.68
N LEU A 38 -3.48 -19.26 41.67
CA LEU A 38 -4.13 -20.56 41.83
C LEU A 38 -5.09 -20.87 40.69
N HIS A 39 -5.92 -19.89 40.30
CA HIS A 39 -6.92 -20.09 39.24
C HIS A 39 -6.32 -20.01 37.84
N GLY A 40 -5.28 -19.19 37.62
CA GLY A 40 -4.55 -19.07 36.36
C GLY A 40 -3.89 -20.37 35.89
N ARG A 41 -3.67 -21.32 36.81
CA ARG A 41 -3.19 -22.67 36.49
C ARG A 41 -4.25 -23.56 35.84
N ARG A 42 -5.54 -23.20 35.92
CA ARG A 42 -6.68 -24.03 35.48
C ARG A 42 -7.66 -23.31 34.56
N HIS A 43 -7.68 -21.98 34.60
CA HIS A 43 -8.62 -21.14 33.88
C HIS A 43 -7.90 -19.90 33.35
N LEU A 44 -8.40 -19.35 32.24
CA LEU A 44 -8.05 -17.99 31.85
C LEU A 44 -8.50 -17.01 32.94
N LEU A 45 -7.68 -16.02 33.23
CA LEU A 45 -8.02 -14.87 34.05
C LEU A 45 -8.63 -13.76 33.20
N ALA A 46 -9.34 -12.84 33.84
CA ALA A 46 -9.83 -11.62 33.19
C ALA A 46 -8.72 -10.84 32.44
N ALA A 47 -7.52 -10.78 33.02
CA ALA A 47 -6.38 -10.11 32.42
C ALA A 47 -5.87 -10.79 31.12
N ASP A 48 -6.06 -12.10 30.98
CA ASP A 48 -5.60 -12.86 29.81
C ASP A 48 -6.47 -12.60 28.57
N LEU A 49 -7.70 -12.14 28.76
CA LEU A 49 -8.61 -11.87 27.64
C LEU A 49 -8.15 -10.69 26.78
N VAL A 50 -7.53 -9.67 27.36
CA VAL A 50 -7.11 -8.46 26.64
C VAL A 50 -6.12 -8.79 25.51
N PRO A 51 -4.95 -9.42 25.77
CA PRO A 51 -4.01 -9.74 24.70
C PRO A 51 -4.60 -10.70 23.66
N LEU A 52 -5.43 -11.67 24.06
CA LEU A 52 -6.09 -12.59 23.14
C LEU A 52 -7.03 -11.87 22.17
N MET A 53 -7.87 -10.96 22.69
CA MET A 53 -8.79 -10.18 21.88
C MET A 53 -8.06 -9.19 20.97
N VAL A 54 -6.99 -8.56 21.48
CA VAL A 54 -6.16 -7.63 20.70
C VAL A 54 -5.53 -8.36 19.51
N LEU A 55 -4.88 -9.50 19.77
CA LEU A 55 -4.23 -10.29 18.74
C LEU A 55 -5.23 -10.81 17.71
N LEU A 56 -6.35 -11.39 18.14
CA LEU A 56 -7.40 -11.86 17.22
C LEU A 56 -7.93 -10.72 16.35
N SER A 57 -8.24 -9.54 16.92
CA SER A 57 -8.77 -8.42 16.15
C SER A 57 -7.73 -7.86 15.16
N LEU A 58 -6.47 -7.75 15.56
CA LEU A 58 -5.40 -7.25 14.69
C LEU A 58 -4.99 -8.24 13.60
N ASP A 59 -5.12 -9.55 13.81
CA ASP A 59 -4.76 -10.54 12.80
C ASP A 59 -5.89 -10.86 11.83
N THR A 60 -7.15 -10.77 12.28
CA THR A 60 -8.32 -11.18 11.49
C THR A 60 -9.19 -10.01 11.02
N GLY A 61 -9.06 -8.85 11.66
CA GLY A 61 -9.95 -7.72 11.45
C GLY A 61 -11.35 -7.91 12.04
N LEU A 62 -11.62 -8.97 12.81
CA LEU A 62 -12.93 -9.18 13.45
C LEU A 62 -13.28 -8.02 14.40
N GLU A 63 -14.55 -7.62 14.39
CA GLU A 63 -15.07 -6.66 15.36
C GLU A 63 -14.91 -7.17 16.80
N ILE A 64 -14.52 -6.29 17.72
CA ILE A 64 -14.26 -6.69 19.12
C ILE A 64 -15.48 -7.36 19.78
N GLU A 65 -16.69 -6.88 19.49
CA GLU A 65 -17.92 -7.48 20.02
C GLU A 65 -18.15 -8.89 19.47
N ALA A 66 -17.85 -9.12 18.19
CA ALA A 66 -17.93 -10.46 17.61
C ALA A 66 -16.92 -11.42 18.28
N ILE A 67 -15.72 -10.95 18.62
CA ILE A 67 -14.71 -11.74 19.34
C ILE A 67 -15.21 -12.11 20.75
N LYS A 68 -15.81 -11.14 21.47
CA LYS A 68 -16.38 -11.38 22.81
C LYS A 68 -17.50 -12.43 22.80
N ASP A 69 -18.22 -12.51 21.69
CA ASP A 69 -19.37 -13.40 21.50
C ASP A 69 -19.04 -14.73 20.79
N LEU A 70 -17.76 -15.00 20.49
CA LEU A 70 -17.37 -16.25 19.85
C LEU A 70 -17.83 -17.45 20.68
N ARG A 71 -18.36 -18.46 19.98
CA ARG A 71 -18.78 -19.72 20.58
C ARG A 71 -17.67 -20.75 20.57
N SER A 72 -17.79 -21.78 21.41
CA SER A 72 -16.86 -22.90 21.47
C SER A 72 -16.86 -23.76 20.22
N ASP A 73 -17.90 -23.65 19.37
CA ASP A 73 -18.02 -24.36 18.10
C ASP A 73 -17.72 -23.46 16.88
N CYS A 74 -17.14 -22.28 17.09
CA CYS A 74 -16.96 -21.27 16.03
C CYS A 74 -16.04 -21.68 14.87
N LEU A 75 -15.18 -22.70 15.05
CA LEU A 75 -14.30 -23.18 13.99
C LEU A 75 -15.01 -24.21 13.10
N LYS A 76 -15.12 -23.94 11.81
CA LYS A 76 -15.78 -24.78 10.79
C LYS A 76 -14.82 -25.06 9.62
N ASN A 77 -15.13 -26.08 8.82
CA ASN A 77 -14.53 -26.33 7.49
C ASN A 77 -12.99 -26.28 7.45
N SER A 78 -12.33 -27.04 8.34
CA SER A 78 -10.87 -27.10 8.41
C SER A 78 -10.30 -27.86 7.21
N ALA A 79 -9.50 -27.19 6.37
CA ALA A 79 -8.88 -27.79 5.19
C ALA A 79 -7.61 -27.05 4.75
N GLY A 80 -6.55 -27.81 4.40
CA GLY A 80 -5.35 -27.27 3.75
C GLY A 80 -4.57 -26.24 4.58
N GLY A 81 -4.55 -26.36 5.92
CA GLY A 81 -3.90 -25.37 6.79
C GLY A 81 -4.72 -24.10 7.03
N TYR A 82 -6.01 -24.12 6.69
CA TYR A 82 -6.96 -23.04 6.95
C TYR A 82 -8.20 -23.55 7.68
N VAL A 83 -8.90 -22.64 8.36
CA VAL A 83 -10.17 -22.89 9.04
C VAL A 83 -11.08 -21.67 8.89
N GLU A 84 -12.39 -21.87 8.97
CA GLU A 84 -13.36 -20.78 8.98
C GLU A 84 -13.78 -20.45 10.40
N ILE A 85 -13.74 -19.17 10.76
CA ILE A 85 -14.33 -18.64 11.99
C ILE A 85 -15.75 -18.19 11.67
N GLU A 86 -16.75 -18.87 12.25
CA GLU A 86 -18.15 -18.49 12.20
C GLU A 86 -18.48 -17.56 13.38
N TYR A 87 -18.99 -16.37 13.08
CA TYR A 87 -19.27 -15.32 14.08
C TYR A 87 -20.55 -14.56 13.75
N CYS A 88 -21.19 -14.00 14.79
CA CYS A 88 -22.40 -13.20 14.64
C CYS A 88 -22.09 -11.69 14.70
N LYS A 89 -22.60 -10.94 13.72
CA LYS A 89 -22.51 -9.47 13.69
C LYS A 89 -23.84 -8.86 14.11
N ARG A 90 -23.95 -8.47 15.39
CA ARG A 90 -25.20 -7.97 15.99
C ARG A 90 -25.69 -6.59 15.52
N ARG A 91 -24.88 -5.82 14.79
CA ARG A 91 -25.19 -4.41 14.43
C ARG A 91 -26.07 -4.26 13.18
N SER A 92 -26.22 -5.29 12.37
CA SER A 92 -27.21 -5.33 11.29
C SER A 92 -28.51 -5.91 11.86
N ARG A 93 -29.64 -5.26 11.56
CA ARG A 93 -30.99 -5.59 12.07
C ARG A 93 -31.32 -7.09 11.93
N GLY A 94 -31.01 -7.90 12.96
CA GLY A 94 -31.27 -9.35 12.99
C GLY A 94 -30.07 -10.25 13.32
N GLY A 95 -28.85 -9.73 13.40
CA GLY A 95 -27.66 -10.52 13.73
C GLY A 95 -27.22 -11.44 12.59
N GLU A 96 -26.46 -10.89 11.65
CA GLU A 96 -25.97 -11.65 10.50
C GLU A 96 -24.83 -12.60 10.90
N TRP A 97 -24.97 -13.88 10.58
CA TRP A 97 -23.88 -14.85 10.71
C TRP A 97 -22.94 -14.76 9.51
N LYS A 98 -21.64 -14.69 9.79
CA LYS A 98 -20.59 -14.62 8.76
C LYS A 98 -19.52 -15.66 9.03
N ARG A 99 -18.80 -16.02 7.98
CA ARG A 99 -17.62 -16.89 8.05
C ARG A 99 -16.40 -16.14 7.54
N LEU A 100 -15.27 -16.32 8.22
CA LEU A 100 -13.97 -15.75 7.85
C LEU A 100 -12.94 -16.86 7.78
N ARG A 101 -12.37 -17.08 6.59
CA ARG A 101 -11.29 -18.04 6.39
C ARG A 101 -9.97 -17.46 6.90
N VAL A 102 -9.28 -18.19 7.77
CA VAL A 102 -8.01 -17.79 8.39
C VAL A 102 -7.00 -18.93 8.34
N ARG A 103 -5.70 -18.60 8.45
CA ARG A 103 -4.66 -19.60 8.64
C ARG A 103 -4.88 -20.37 9.94
N ASP A 104 -4.54 -21.65 9.92
CA ASP A 104 -4.70 -22.59 11.03
C ASP A 104 -3.43 -23.44 11.21
N GLY A 105 -3.33 -24.13 12.36
CA GLY A 105 -2.22 -25.03 12.68
C GLY A 105 -1.37 -24.54 13.85
N ALA A 106 -0.45 -23.61 13.60
CA ALA A 106 0.43 -23.07 14.65
C ALA A 106 -0.32 -22.10 15.58
N SER A 107 0.08 -22.01 16.86
CA SER A 107 -0.55 -21.09 17.83
C SER A 107 -0.37 -19.61 17.51
N SER A 108 0.53 -19.28 16.59
CA SER A 108 0.70 -17.94 16.01
C SER A 108 -0.29 -17.61 14.90
N THR A 109 -1.09 -18.59 14.45
CA THR A 109 -2.16 -18.36 13.48
C THR A 109 -3.49 -18.11 14.19
N PRO A 110 -4.43 -17.35 13.61
CA PRO A 110 -5.72 -17.11 14.26
C PRO A 110 -6.50 -18.39 14.57
N GLY A 111 -6.51 -19.36 13.66
CA GLY A 111 -7.13 -20.66 13.88
C GLY A 111 -6.48 -21.42 15.03
N GLY A 112 -5.14 -21.52 15.03
CA GLY A 112 -4.40 -22.20 16.08
C GLY A 112 -4.51 -21.50 17.45
N LEU A 113 -4.58 -20.17 17.47
CA LEU A 113 -4.83 -19.39 18.68
C LEU A 113 -6.22 -19.71 19.27
N ILE A 114 -7.28 -19.72 18.44
CA ILE A 114 -8.63 -20.09 18.89
C ILE A 114 -8.63 -21.52 19.42
N ARG A 115 -7.92 -22.47 18.78
CA ARG A 115 -7.78 -23.84 19.29
C ARG A 115 -7.09 -23.89 20.66
N LYS A 116 -6.08 -23.06 20.90
CA LYS A 116 -5.45 -22.94 22.23
C LYS A 116 -6.39 -22.37 23.27
N VAL A 117 -7.12 -21.31 22.92
CA VAL A 117 -8.15 -20.74 23.79
C VAL A 117 -9.22 -21.79 24.11
N LEU A 118 -9.68 -22.56 23.12
CA LEU A 118 -10.61 -23.67 23.30
C LEU A 118 -10.09 -24.68 24.33
N GLN A 119 -8.82 -25.08 24.23
CA GLN A 119 -8.18 -26.00 25.18
C GLN A 119 -8.16 -25.43 26.61
N TRP A 120 -7.72 -24.18 26.79
CA TRP A 120 -7.61 -23.55 28.11
C TRP A 120 -8.95 -23.31 28.81
N THR A 121 -10.02 -23.19 28.03
CA THR A 121 -11.34 -22.83 28.54
C THR A 121 -12.26 -24.05 28.71
N VAL A 122 -11.84 -25.27 28.30
CA VAL A 122 -12.64 -26.51 28.50
C VAL A 122 -13.09 -26.65 29.96
N PRO A 123 -12.22 -26.58 30.99
CA PRO A 123 -12.64 -26.83 32.37
C PRO A 123 -13.68 -25.83 32.87
N ALA A 124 -13.54 -24.56 32.48
CA ALA A 124 -14.48 -23.51 32.85
C ALA A 124 -15.83 -23.68 32.14
N ARG A 125 -15.81 -23.97 30.83
CA ARG A 125 -17.02 -24.16 30.02
C ARG A 125 -17.84 -25.36 30.46
N SER A 126 -17.19 -26.50 30.71
CA SER A 126 -17.88 -27.73 31.14
C SER A 126 -18.64 -27.52 32.45
N ARG A 127 -18.05 -26.80 33.41
CA ARG A 127 -18.71 -26.50 34.70
C ARG A 127 -19.85 -25.52 34.57
N LEU A 128 -19.69 -24.51 33.72
CA LEU A 128 -20.71 -23.50 33.48
C LEU A 128 -21.80 -23.95 32.51
N ALA A 129 -21.67 -25.15 31.93
CA ALA A 129 -22.53 -25.64 30.84
C ALA A 129 -22.78 -24.59 29.75
N THR A 130 -21.71 -23.90 29.32
CA THR A 130 -21.79 -22.75 28.40
C THR A 130 -21.07 -22.99 27.09
N GLY A 131 -21.65 -22.47 26.00
CA GLY A 131 -21.04 -22.44 24.67
C GLY A 131 -20.15 -21.23 24.41
N THR A 132 -19.94 -20.31 25.36
CA THR A 132 -19.09 -19.12 25.13
C THR A 132 -17.61 -19.50 25.12
N LEU A 133 -16.86 -19.07 24.09
CA LEU A 133 -15.43 -19.35 23.95
C LEU A 133 -14.62 -18.81 25.15
N LEU A 134 -14.84 -17.54 25.51
CA LEU A 134 -14.07 -16.81 26.52
C LEU A 134 -14.61 -16.98 27.95
N ALA A 135 -14.90 -18.23 28.34
CA ALA A 135 -15.18 -18.55 29.74
C ALA A 135 -13.90 -18.39 30.58
N HIS A 136 -13.98 -17.66 31.68
CA HIS A 136 -12.80 -17.21 32.45
C HIS A 136 -13.10 -17.05 33.95
N PHE A 137 -12.06 -16.94 34.76
CA PHE A 137 -12.14 -16.63 36.18
C PHE A 137 -12.04 -15.11 36.42
N ALA A 138 -13.03 -14.57 37.14
CA ALA A 138 -13.07 -13.18 37.53
C ALA A 138 -13.85 -13.03 38.85
N TRP A 139 -13.38 -12.12 39.72
CA TRP A 139 -14.06 -11.77 40.98
C TRP A 139 -14.45 -12.99 41.84
N GLY A 140 -13.57 -14.00 41.93
CA GLY A 140 -13.78 -15.17 42.78
C GLY A 140 -14.67 -16.26 42.20
N ARG A 141 -15.05 -16.19 40.92
CA ARG A 141 -15.90 -17.18 40.26
C ARG A 141 -15.58 -17.36 38.78
N LEU A 142 -16.05 -18.48 38.21
CA LEU A 142 -16.09 -18.68 36.76
C LEU A 142 -17.21 -17.83 36.15
N THR A 143 -16.94 -17.22 34.99
CA THR A 143 -17.84 -16.29 34.32
C THR A 143 -17.95 -16.63 32.82
N PRO A 144 -19.19 -16.81 32.28
CA PRO A 144 -19.44 -17.24 30.88
C PRO A 144 -19.56 -16.08 29.87
N ARG A 145 -19.09 -14.88 30.24
CA ARG A 145 -19.16 -13.67 29.40
C ARG A 145 -17.99 -12.75 29.68
N VAL A 146 -17.56 -11.99 28.68
CA VAL A 146 -16.53 -10.97 28.86
C VAL A 146 -17.10 -9.80 29.68
N LEU A 147 -16.45 -9.49 30.80
CA LEU A 147 -16.82 -8.35 31.65
C LEU A 147 -16.30 -7.03 31.07
N ALA A 148 -16.63 -5.90 31.72
CA ALA A 148 -16.06 -4.61 31.34
C ALA A 148 -14.53 -4.67 31.35
N THR A 149 -13.90 -4.28 30.23
CA THR A 149 -12.45 -4.43 30.03
C THR A 149 -11.67 -3.13 30.13
N LYS A 150 -12.32 -2.01 30.47
CA LYS A 150 -11.69 -0.68 30.46
C LYS A 150 -10.46 -0.63 31.37
N GLU A 151 -10.60 -1.07 32.61
CA GLU A 151 -9.52 -1.10 33.61
C GLU A 151 -8.47 -2.15 33.26
N LEU A 152 -8.89 -3.30 32.72
CA LEU A 152 -7.98 -4.37 32.29
C LEU A 152 -7.11 -3.93 31.12
N VAL A 153 -7.68 -3.19 30.17
CA VAL A 153 -6.96 -2.64 29.02
C VAL A 153 -5.95 -1.60 29.47
N ALA A 154 -6.35 -0.63 30.31
CA ALA A 154 -5.43 0.38 30.83
C ALA A 154 -4.27 -0.26 31.63
N SER A 155 -4.58 -1.23 32.48
CA SER A 155 -3.55 -1.93 33.24
C SER A 155 -2.66 -2.80 32.35
N TRP A 156 -3.19 -3.39 31.28
CA TRP A 156 -2.39 -4.16 30.33
C TRP A 156 -1.44 -3.27 29.51
N THR A 157 -1.90 -2.11 29.02
CA THR A 157 -1.06 -1.18 28.27
C THR A 157 0.06 -0.60 29.12
N GLU A 158 -0.24 -0.22 30.36
CA GLU A 158 0.74 0.27 31.32
C GLU A 158 1.79 -0.80 31.66
N ARG A 159 1.36 -2.01 32.03
CA ARG A 159 2.28 -3.11 32.38
C ARG A 159 3.26 -3.49 31.27
N HIS A 160 2.86 -3.33 30.01
CA HIS A 160 3.70 -3.67 28.85
C HIS A 160 4.39 -2.45 28.23
N GLY A 161 4.28 -1.27 28.84
CA GLY A 161 4.92 -0.05 28.34
C GLY A 161 4.45 0.35 26.94
N ILE A 162 3.20 0.07 26.58
CA ILE A 162 2.65 0.43 25.27
C ILE A 162 2.37 1.94 25.28
N ARG A 163 3.11 2.69 24.45
CA ARG A 163 3.07 4.16 24.39
C ARG A 163 2.54 4.69 23.06
N ASP A 164 2.03 5.92 23.07
CA ASP A 164 1.71 6.69 21.87
C ASP A 164 2.94 7.43 21.32
N GLU A 165 2.73 8.22 20.25
CA GLU A 165 3.78 8.97 19.55
C GLU A 165 4.40 10.06 20.44
N GLU A 166 3.67 10.55 21.45
CA GLU A 166 4.14 11.49 22.45
C GLU A 166 4.78 10.82 23.68
N GLY A 167 4.95 9.49 23.66
CA GLY A 167 5.57 8.72 24.74
C GLY A 167 4.67 8.51 25.97
N LYS A 168 3.39 8.88 25.93
CA LYS A 168 2.42 8.64 27.01
C LYS A 168 1.81 7.23 26.89
N PRO A 169 1.27 6.65 27.99
CA PRO A 169 0.59 5.36 27.90
C PRO A 169 -0.55 5.37 26.89
N LEU A 170 -0.54 4.43 25.95
CA LEU A 170 -1.53 4.37 24.88
C LEU A 170 -2.92 4.15 25.46
N ARG A 171 -3.86 5.07 25.18
CA ARG A 171 -5.29 4.89 25.47
C ARG A 171 -5.92 3.93 24.45
N LEU A 172 -5.64 2.64 24.61
CA LEU A 172 -6.08 1.62 23.68
C LEU A 172 -7.62 1.50 23.65
N ASN A 173 -8.20 1.76 22.48
CA ASN A 173 -9.61 1.54 22.22
C ASN A 173 -9.80 0.30 21.35
N LEU A 174 -10.30 -0.78 21.96
CA LEU A 174 -10.48 -2.07 21.28
C LEU A 174 -11.39 -1.98 20.04
N THR A 175 -12.34 -1.05 20.01
CA THR A 175 -13.24 -0.86 18.85
C THR A 175 -12.51 -0.31 17.62
N ARG A 176 -11.32 0.29 17.79
CA ARG A 176 -10.49 0.84 16.71
C ARG A 176 -9.47 -0.16 16.16
N LEU A 177 -9.30 -1.34 16.78
CA LEU A 177 -8.37 -2.37 16.31
C LEU A 177 -8.69 -2.84 14.88
N ARG A 178 -9.98 -3.05 14.57
CA ARG A 178 -10.42 -3.38 13.20
C ARG A 178 -10.01 -2.32 12.18
N LYS A 179 -10.09 -1.02 12.53
CA LYS A 179 -9.62 0.05 11.64
C LYS A 179 -8.11 -0.04 11.42
N THR A 180 -7.37 -0.33 12.48
CA THR A 180 -5.91 -0.52 12.43
C THR A 180 -5.53 -1.69 11.51
N HIS A 181 -6.17 -2.84 11.66
CA HIS A 181 -5.99 -3.98 10.76
C HIS A 181 -6.25 -3.60 9.30
N LYS A 182 -7.40 -2.96 9.03
CA LYS A 182 -7.79 -2.59 7.67
C LYS A 182 -6.82 -1.58 7.05
N ALA A 183 -6.35 -0.59 7.80
CA ALA A 183 -5.34 0.36 7.34
C ALA A 183 -4.00 -0.34 7.05
N ALA A 184 -3.51 -1.21 7.93
CA ALA A 184 -2.27 -1.96 7.71
C ALA A 184 -2.37 -2.94 6.53
N TRP A 185 -3.56 -3.48 6.28
CA TRP A 185 -3.82 -4.33 5.11
C TRP A 185 -3.86 -3.51 3.82
N TYR A 186 -4.52 -2.34 3.82
CA TYR A 186 -4.58 -1.43 2.67
C TYR A 186 -3.20 -0.94 2.22
N ARG A 187 -2.31 -0.63 3.17
CA ARG A 187 -0.90 -0.30 2.85
C ARG A 187 -0.19 -1.45 2.15
N ARG A 188 -0.39 -2.69 2.62
CA ARG A 188 0.24 -3.88 2.03
C ARG A 188 -0.26 -4.18 0.61
N THR A 189 -1.46 -3.74 0.25
CA THR A 189 -2.04 -3.94 -1.09
C THR A 189 -1.84 -2.75 -2.02
N GLY A 190 -0.97 -1.78 -1.65
CA GLY A 190 -0.66 -0.63 -2.50
C GLY A 190 -1.87 0.25 -2.81
N GLY A 191 -2.85 0.34 -1.90
CA GLY A 191 -4.01 1.20 -2.08
C GLY A 191 -5.12 0.66 -3.00
N GLN A 192 -4.98 -0.56 -3.52
CA GLN A 192 -5.97 -1.19 -4.40
C GLN A 192 -7.29 -1.50 -3.66
N LEU A 193 -8.35 -0.74 -4.01
CA LEU A 193 -9.66 -0.78 -3.36
C LEU A 193 -10.50 -2.03 -3.71
N ASP A 194 -10.31 -2.61 -4.88
CA ASP A 194 -10.97 -3.84 -5.34
C ASP A 194 -10.57 -5.05 -4.48
N ARG A 195 -9.29 -5.13 -4.10
CA ARG A 195 -8.78 -6.11 -3.13
C ARG A 195 -9.31 -5.83 -1.72
N PHE A 196 -9.68 -4.58 -1.42
CA PHE A 196 -10.19 -4.14 -0.12
C PHE A 196 -11.64 -4.56 0.17
N VAL A 197 -12.44 -4.93 -0.85
CA VAL A 197 -13.87 -5.25 -0.76
C VAL A 197 -14.14 -6.62 -0.11
N VAL A 198 -13.71 -6.82 1.13
CA VAL A 198 -14.17 -7.93 1.98
C VAL A 198 -15.07 -7.36 3.07
N GLY A 199 -16.38 -7.41 2.83
CA GLY A 199 -17.44 -7.17 3.81
C GLY A 199 -18.05 -5.76 3.86
N HIS A 200 -17.72 -4.88 2.90
CA HIS A 200 -18.25 -3.51 2.75
C HIS A 200 -18.36 -3.14 1.25
N SER A 201 -19.18 -2.16 0.88
CA SER A 201 -19.15 -1.57 -0.47
C SER A 201 -17.84 -0.78 -0.70
N VAL A 202 -17.47 -0.55 -1.96
CA VAL A 202 -16.31 0.29 -2.34
C VAL A 202 -16.38 1.68 -1.71
N SER A 203 -17.58 2.27 -1.64
CA SER A 203 -17.79 3.59 -1.01
C SER A 203 -17.52 3.58 0.50
N VAL A 204 -17.94 2.53 1.22
CA VAL A 204 -17.69 2.39 2.67
C VAL A 204 -16.21 2.09 2.92
N ALA A 205 -15.57 1.35 2.01
CA ALA A 205 -14.14 1.11 2.03
C ALA A 205 -13.31 2.39 1.90
N ALA A 206 -13.62 3.20 0.89
CA ALA A 206 -12.96 4.46 0.62
C ALA A 206 -13.12 5.44 1.80
N ASN A 207 -14.37 5.75 2.18
CA ASN A 207 -14.66 6.83 3.12
C ASN A 207 -14.31 6.53 4.59
N HIS A 208 -14.23 5.26 4.98
CA HIS A 208 -14.02 4.91 6.39
C HIS A 208 -12.67 4.28 6.71
N TYR A 209 -11.90 3.90 5.69
CA TYR A 209 -10.67 3.14 5.88
C TYR A 209 -9.52 3.55 4.96
N ALA A 210 -9.79 4.03 3.74
CA ALA A 210 -8.74 4.57 2.87
C ALA A 210 -8.49 6.07 3.19
N ASP A 211 -9.56 6.84 3.38
CA ASP A 211 -9.48 8.27 3.71
C ASP A 211 -9.11 8.51 5.19
N ILE A 212 -7.86 8.26 5.54
CA ILE A 212 -7.27 8.60 6.83
C ILE A 212 -5.93 9.33 6.63
N PRO A 213 -5.55 10.29 7.51
CA PRO A 213 -4.32 11.08 7.35
C PRO A 213 -3.06 10.24 7.14
N ALA A 214 -2.98 9.09 7.83
CA ALA A 214 -1.84 8.19 7.75
C ALA A 214 -1.70 7.41 6.42
N LEU A 215 -2.57 7.64 5.45
CA LEU A 215 -2.52 7.08 4.09
C LEU A 215 -2.43 8.15 3.00
N ARG A 216 -2.47 9.44 3.37
CA ARG A 216 -2.48 10.57 2.43
C ARG A 216 -1.33 10.52 1.42
N HIS A 217 -0.12 10.20 1.87
CA HIS A 217 1.06 10.06 1.00
C HIS A 217 0.88 9.03 -0.12
N ILE A 218 0.12 7.94 0.12
CA ILE A 218 -0.16 6.93 -0.91
C ILE A 218 -1.08 7.53 -1.97
N HIS A 219 -2.13 8.24 -1.55
CA HIS A 219 -3.06 8.88 -2.48
C HIS A 219 -2.37 9.98 -3.30
N GLU A 220 -1.54 10.81 -2.67
CA GLU A 220 -0.78 11.86 -3.34
C GLU A 220 0.19 11.27 -4.37
N ALA A 221 0.89 10.19 -4.03
CA ALA A 221 1.74 9.47 -4.98
C ALA A 221 0.94 8.91 -6.16
N THR A 222 -0.20 8.24 -5.91
CA THR A 222 -1.06 7.71 -6.98
C THR A 222 -1.60 8.81 -7.90
N ILE A 223 -1.93 9.99 -7.37
CA ILE A 223 -2.36 11.13 -8.20
C ILE A 223 -1.19 11.63 -9.05
N ALA A 224 0.01 11.76 -8.47
CA ALA A 224 1.19 12.19 -9.19
C ALA A 224 1.52 11.23 -10.34
N ASP A 225 1.54 9.92 -10.08
CA ASP A 225 1.77 8.87 -11.07
C ASP A 225 0.75 8.96 -12.21
N ALA A 226 -0.55 9.09 -11.88
CA ALA A 226 -1.61 9.20 -12.88
C ALA A 226 -1.52 10.48 -13.74
N MET A 227 -1.08 11.60 -13.15
CA MET A 227 -0.86 12.84 -13.89
C MET A 227 0.36 12.73 -14.80
N GLU A 228 1.41 12.02 -14.37
CA GLU A 228 2.60 11.76 -15.19
C GLU A 228 2.28 10.83 -16.37
N ASP A 229 1.55 9.74 -16.14
CA ASP A 229 1.05 8.84 -17.20
C ASP A 229 0.20 9.59 -18.24
N ALA A 230 -0.72 10.44 -17.77
CA ALA A 230 -1.58 11.23 -18.65
C ALA A 230 -0.77 12.25 -19.48
N LEU A 231 0.25 12.86 -18.87
CA LEU A 231 1.14 13.80 -19.56
C LEU A 231 2.00 13.10 -20.61
N ASP A 232 2.55 11.92 -20.29
CA ASP A 232 3.33 11.14 -21.24
C ASP A 232 2.49 10.61 -22.41
N ALA A 233 1.24 10.19 -22.15
CA ALA A 233 0.32 9.82 -23.22
C ALA A 233 -0.05 11.00 -24.13
N ALA A 234 -0.14 12.21 -23.59
CA ALA A 234 -0.50 13.41 -24.34
C ALA A 234 0.68 14.05 -25.10
N LEU A 235 1.92 13.90 -24.61
CA LEU A 235 3.09 14.65 -25.05
C LEU A 235 4.23 13.74 -25.53
N HIS A 236 3.97 12.88 -26.53
CA HIS A 236 5.01 12.04 -27.14
C HIS A 236 5.19 12.34 -28.64
N PRO A 237 6.43 12.60 -29.10
CA PRO A 237 6.74 12.73 -30.52
C PRO A 237 6.65 11.36 -31.21
N CYS A 238 6.35 11.35 -32.51
CA CYS A 238 6.43 10.11 -33.29
C CYS A 238 7.90 9.77 -33.56
N VAL A 239 8.40 8.62 -33.07
CA VAL A 239 9.77 8.17 -33.30
C VAL A 239 9.78 6.97 -34.25
N LEU A 240 10.31 7.19 -35.46
CA LEU A 240 10.40 6.17 -36.50
C LEU A 240 11.83 5.62 -36.57
N SER A 241 11.96 4.30 -36.46
CA SER A 241 13.21 3.63 -36.82
C SER A 241 13.44 3.72 -38.33
N SER A 242 14.66 3.48 -38.81
CA SER A 242 14.94 3.49 -40.25
C SER A 242 14.12 2.45 -41.03
N GLY A 243 13.76 1.34 -40.39
CA GLY A 243 12.85 0.34 -40.96
C GLY A 243 11.42 0.87 -41.08
N ASP A 244 10.91 1.52 -40.03
CA ASP A 244 9.57 2.12 -40.04
C ASP A 244 9.49 3.28 -41.05
N GLU A 245 10.52 4.14 -41.12
CA GLU A 245 10.59 5.22 -42.12
C GLU A 245 10.57 4.65 -43.55
N ALA A 246 11.33 3.59 -43.82
CA ALA A 246 11.35 2.95 -45.14
C ALA A 246 10.00 2.33 -45.50
N ALA A 247 9.30 1.72 -44.54
CA ALA A 247 7.96 1.17 -44.74
C ALA A 247 6.95 2.28 -45.05
N VAL A 248 6.96 3.38 -44.29
CA VAL A 248 6.09 4.54 -44.54
C VAL A 248 6.39 5.16 -45.92
N ARG A 249 7.65 5.24 -46.34
CA ARG A 249 8.00 5.75 -47.69
C ARG A 249 7.49 4.84 -48.81
N ALA A 250 7.47 3.53 -48.60
CA ALA A 250 6.97 2.58 -49.58
C ALA A 250 5.45 2.64 -49.74
N ASP A 251 4.72 2.86 -48.64
CA ASP A 251 3.27 3.00 -48.63
C ASP A 251 2.78 4.16 -47.72
N PRO A 252 2.83 5.41 -48.23
CA PRO A 252 2.47 6.59 -47.42
C PRO A 252 1.00 6.69 -47.02
N ASP A 253 0.10 5.97 -47.72
CA ASP A 253 -1.34 6.04 -47.44
C ASP A 253 -1.74 5.14 -46.26
N GLU A 254 -0.94 4.10 -45.96
CA GLU A 254 -1.10 3.20 -44.79
C GLU A 254 -0.36 3.71 -43.54
N ALA A 255 0.19 4.93 -43.58
CA ALA A 255 0.96 5.51 -42.48
C ALA A 255 0.08 5.91 -41.28
N VAL A 256 -0.14 4.99 -40.35
CA VAL A 256 -0.90 5.26 -39.11
C VAL A 256 -0.02 5.91 -38.04
N GLY A 257 -0.51 6.99 -37.43
CA GLY A 257 0.14 7.65 -36.28
C GLY A 257 1.13 8.76 -36.64
N LEU A 258 1.22 9.14 -37.92
CA LEU A 258 1.91 10.35 -38.35
C LEU A 258 1.01 11.59 -38.23
N PRO A 259 1.56 12.77 -37.92
CA PRO A 259 0.80 14.03 -37.85
C PRO A 259 0.44 14.61 -39.23
N VAL A 260 0.79 13.91 -40.31
CA VAL A 260 0.51 14.29 -41.71
C VAL A 260 -0.10 13.09 -42.44
N SER A 261 -0.81 13.37 -43.53
CA SER A 261 -1.42 12.35 -44.38
C SER A 261 -1.23 12.67 -45.85
N GLY A 262 -1.05 11.63 -46.67
CA GLY A 262 -0.88 11.71 -48.11
C GLY A 262 0.57 11.83 -48.56
N HIS A 263 0.85 11.24 -49.72
CA HIS A 263 2.20 11.04 -50.28
C HIS A 263 3.06 12.32 -50.31
N ALA A 264 2.50 13.46 -50.75
CA ALA A 264 3.24 14.72 -50.84
C ALA A 264 3.69 15.26 -49.46
N ALA A 265 2.83 15.16 -48.45
CA ALA A 265 3.14 15.65 -47.11
C ALA A 265 4.16 14.76 -46.40
N VAL A 266 4.05 13.44 -46.57
CA VAL A 266 5.03 12.47 -46.06
C VAL A 266 6.40 12.69 -46.70
N ASN A 267 6.44 12.94 -48.01
CA ASN A 267 7.69 13.23 -48.71
C ASN A 267 8.34 14.54 -48.21
N ALA A 268 7.56 15.62 -48.03
CA ALA A 268 8.09 16.88 -47.49
C ALA A 268 8.61 16.73 -46.05
N LEU A 269 7.96 15.89 -45.25
CA LEU A 269 8.38 15.58 -43.88
C LEU A 269 9.75 14.89 -43.88
N PHE A 270 9.97 13.93 -44.77
CA PHE A 270 11.21 13.14 -44.80
C PHE A 270 12.30 13.66 -45.76
N SER A 271 11.99 14.64 -46.62
CA SER A 271 12.99 15.34 -47.45
C SER A 271 13.81 16.33 -46.63
N GLY A 272 13.30 16.74 -45.47
CA GLY A 272 13.89 17.75 -44.60
C GLY A 272 13.34 19.16 -44.82
N GLU A 273 12.41 19.36 -45.76
CA GLU A 273 11.75 20.66 -45.97
C GLU A 273 10.99 21.14 -44.73
N GLN A 274 10.48 20.21 -43.92
CA GLN A 274 9.73 20.51 -42.69
C GLN A 274 10.59 20.42 -41.44
N ASP A 275 11.90 20.52 -41.58
CA ASP A 275 12.80 20.39 -40.45
C ASP A 275 12.76 21.56 -39.49
N VAL A 276 12.59 21.20 -38.23
CA VAL A 276 12.99 22.02 -37.10
C VAL A 276 14.22 21.39 -36.45
N TRP A 277 14.77 22.03 -35.43
CA TRP A 277 16.07 21.64 -34.88
C TRP A 277 16.16 20.16 -34.48
N LEU A 278 15.25 19.68 -33.62
CA LEU A 278 15.31 18.32 -33.06
C LEU A 278 14.35 17.32 -33.73
N ALA A 279 13.51 17.76 -34.67
CA ALA A 279 12.47 16.94 -35.29
C ALA A 279 12.11 17.44 -36.69
N SER A 280 11.35 16.66 -37.43
CA SER A 280 10.59 17.12 -38.60
C SER A 280 9.16 17.44 -38.15
N CYS A 281 8.62 18.60 -38.55
CA CYS A 281 7.35 19.11 -38.03
C CYS A 281 6.21 18.93 -39.04
N GLY A 282 5.22 18.10 -38.70
CA GLY A 282 4.04 17.87 -39.53
C GLY A 282 3.04 19.03 -39.59
N GLY A 283 3.21 20.09 -38.80
CA GLY A 283 2.21 21.15 -38.68
C GLY A 283 2.68 22.37 -37.91
N PHE A 284 3.59 23.16 -38.49
CA PHE A 284 4.15 24.35 -37.83
C PHE A 284 3.09 25.41 -37.47
N TYR A 285 2.07 25.58 -38.32
CA TYR A 285 0.95 26.50 -38.10
C TYR A 285 -0.28 25.84 -37.44
N LYS A 286 -0.14 24.57 -37.03
CA LYS A 286 -1.18 23.77 -36.35
C LYS A 286 -0.64 23.20 -35.04
N SER A 287 0.14 24.00 -34.32
CA SER A 287 0.80 23.59 -33.08
C SER A 287 -0.22 23.34 -31.97
N PRO A 288 -0.08 22.26 -31.18
CA PRO A 288 -0.94 22.04 -30.01
C PRO A 288 -0.71 23.06 -28.88
N PHE A 289 0.35 23.88 -28.99
CA PHE A 289 0.73 24.88 -27.98
C PHE A 289 0.25 26.30 -28.30
N GLY A 290 -0.40 26.52 -29.44
CA GLY A 290 -0.80 27.84 -29.92
C GLY A 290 -2.19 27.85 -30.54
N ALA A 291 -2.66 29.05 -30.91
CA ALA A 291 -3.91 29.19 -31.66
C ALA A 291 -3.76 28.63 -33.08
N ASP A 292 -4.82 28.01 -33.61
CA ASP A 292 -4.82 27.47 -34.96
C ASP A 292 -4.49 28.55 -36.00
N GLY A 293 -3.71 28.18 -37.02
CA GLY A 293 -3.21 29.08 -38.07
C GLY A 293 -2.03 29.97 -37.66
N HIS A 294 -1.63 30.00 -36.39
CA HIS A 294 -0.46 30.79 -35.94
C HIS A 294 0.81 29.95 -35.92
N ALA A 295 1.95 30.61 -36.15
CA ALA A 295 3.26 29.97 -36.03
C ALA A 295 3.45 29.36 -34.65
N CYS A 296 4.09 28.20 -34.59
CA CYS A 296 4.33 27.47 -33.35
C CYS A 296 5.05 28.37 -32.32
N PRO A 297 4.45 28.58 -31.12
CA PRO A 297 5.08 29.39 -30.07
C PRO A 297 6.04 28.56 -29.19
N SER A 298 6.14 27.25 -29.44
CA SER A 298 6.90 26.32 -28.59
C SER A 298 8.38 26.67 -28.59
N PRO A 299 9.05 26.61 -27.42
CA PRO A 299 10.49 26.84 -27.36
C PRO A 299 11.25 25.77 -28.13
N PHE A 300 12.52 26.06 -28.41
CA PHE A 300 13.42 25.33 -29.30
C PHE A 300 13.54 23.81 -29.09
N TRP A 301 13.30 23.25 -27.89
CA TRP A 301 13.26 21.79 -27.66
C TRP A 301 11.86 21.21 -27.41
N GLY A 302 10.81 22.04 -27.47
CA GLY A 302 9.42 21.59 -27.23
C GLY A 302 8.93 20.55 -28.23
N CYS A 303 9.63 20.37 -29.36
CA CYS A 303 9.39 19.27 -30.29
C CYS A 303 9.55 17.88 -29.66
N LEU A 304 10.31 17.73 -28.57
CA LEU A 304 10.46 16.46 -27.85
C LEU A 304 9.21 16.05 -27.07
N GLU A 305 8.18 16.91 -27.07
CA GLU A 305 6.92 16.72 -26.36
C GLU A 305 5.71 17.01 -27.27
N CYS A 306 5.94 17.20 -28.57
CA CYS A 306 4.92 17.67 -29.51
C CYS A 306 4.35 16.52 -30.34
N SER A 307 3.03 16.42 -30.44
CA SER A 307 2.35 15.45 -31.31
C SER A 307 2.61 15.67 -32.81
N ASN A 308 3.00 16.89 -33.21
CA ASN A 308 3.38 17.19 -34.60
C ASN A 308 4.83 16.82 -34.93
N ALA A 309 5.64 16.45 -33.93
CA ALA A 309 7.04 16.15 -34.15
C ALA A 309 7.24 14.70 -34.57
N VAL A 310 8.03 14.52 -35.64
CA VAL A 310 8.47 13.23 -36.13
C VAL A 310 9.99 13.18 -36.08
N ILE A 311 10.52 12.17 -35.41
CA ILE A 311 11.94 11.98 -35.17
C ILE A 311 12.38 10.73 -35.92
N THR A 312 13.30 10.90 -36.86
CA THR A 312 13.92 9.81 -37.61
C THR A 312 15.44 9.84 -37.47
N ALA A 313 16.14 8.86 -38.05
CA ALA A 313 17.59 8.71 -37.89
C ALA A 313 18.39 9.97 -38.26
N ARG A 314 17.89 10.77 -39.21
CA ARG A 314 18.53 12.03 -39.63
C ARG A 314 18.58 13.11 -38.55
N LYS A 315 17.76 13.00 -37.50
CA LYS A 315 17.75 13.93 -36.35
C LYS A 315 18.68 13.49 -35.22
N LEU A 316 19.24 12.27 -35.29
CA LEU A 316 20.15 11.76 -34.27
C LEU A 316 21.36 12.67 -34.02
N PRO A 317 22.03 13.27 -35.02
CA PRO A 317 23.17 14.14 -34.75
C PRO A 317 22.82 15.35 -33.86
N ALA A 318 21.70 16.03 -34.15
CA ALA A 318 21.23 17.17 -33.35
C ALA A 318 20.80 16.73 -31.94
N LEU A 319 20.10 15.59 -31.83
CA LEU A 319 19.68 15.03 -30.54
C LEU A 319 20.86 14.63 -29.65
N LEU A 320 21.88 13.98 -30.21
CA LEU A 320 23.08 13.58 -29.49
C LEU A 320 23.92 14.80 -29.08
N SER A 321 24.02 15.79 -29.96
CA SER A 321 24.70 17.05 -29.64
C SER A 321 24.02 17.77 -28.48
N PHE A 322 22.68 17.85 -28.51
CA PHE A 322 21.91 18.44 -27.42
C PHE A 322 21.96 17.61 -26.12
N LEU A 323 21.93 16.29 -26.21
CA LEU A 323 22.08 15.40 -25.05
C LEU A 323 23.45 15.59 -24.36
N ASN A 324 24.52 15.74 -25.16
CA ASN A 324 25.85 16.03 -24.64
C ASN A 324 25.90 17.40 -23.93
N PHE A 325 25.28 18.43 -24.53
CA PHE A 325 25.12 19.73 -23.88
C PHE A 325 24.40 19.62 -22.53
N ILE A 326 23.24 18.94 -22.49
CA ILE A 326 22.46 18.73 -21.26
C ILE A 326 23.30 18.03 -20.20
N ARG A 327 24.05 16.98 -20.57
CA ARG A 327 24.90 16.23 -19.64
C ARG A 327 26.05 17.09 -19.11
N ALA A 328 26.64 17.96 -19.94
CA ALA A 328 27.68 18.88 -19.51
C ALA A 328 27.19 19.88 -18.44
N GLN A 329 25.92 20.28 -18.48
CA GLN A 329 25.33 21.17 -17.46
C GLN A 329 25.32 20.58 -16.04
N ARG A 330 25.55 19.28 -15.86
CA ARG A 330 25.72 18.68 -14.52
C ARG A 330 26.98 19.17 -13.80
N GLN A 331 27.93 19.77 -14.53
CA GLN A 331 29.15 20.34 -13.94
C GLN A 331 28.91 21.73 -13.34
N SER A 332 27.87 22.44 -13.81
CA SER A 332 27.54 23.81 -13.39
C SER A 332 26.33 23.88 -12.46
N LEU A 333 25.34 22.99 -12.64
CA LEU A 333 24.11 22.97 -11.85
C LEU A 333 24.18 21.91 -10.74
N ASN A 334 23.51 22.18 -9.62
CA ASN A 334 23.24 21.15 -8.63
C ASN A 334 22.19 20.15 -9.18
N GLU A 335 22.06 18.99 -8.51
CA GLU A 335 21.19 17.91 -8.96
C GLU A 335 19.72 18.32 -9.08
N ALA A 336 19.19 19.08 -8.11
CA ALA A 336 17.80 19.50 -8.12
C ALA A 336 17.48 20.46 -9.27
N ASP A 337 18.35 21.45 -9.50
CA ASP A 337 18.19 22.43 -10.58
C ASP A 337 18.36 21.78 -11.96
N TRP A 338 19.30 20.84 -12.08
CA TRP A 338 19.49 20.08 -13.32
C TRP A 338 18.27 19.22 -13.64
N ILE A 339 17.72 18.51 -12.66
CA ILE A 339 16.50 17.70 -12.83
C ILE A 339 15.33 18.59 -13.23
N SER A 340 15.15 19.73 -12.54
CA SER A 340 14.07 20.67 -12.83
C SER A 340 14.15 21.25 -14.24
N LYS A 341 15.35 21.56 -14.74
CA LYS A 341 15.55 22.21 -16.05
C LYS A 341 15.64 21.21 -17.21
N PHE A 342 16.31 20.07 -17.02
CA PHE A 342 16.68 19.16 -18.09
C PHE A 342 16.25 17.71 -17.89
N GLY A 343 15.75 17.32 -16.70
CA GLY A 343 15.46 15.93 -16.38
C GLY A 343 14.52 15.25 -17.38
N ARG A 344 13.39 15.90 -17.68
CA ARG A 344 12.38 15.39 -18.63
C ARG A 344 12.94 15.25 -20.04
N VAL A 345 13.60 16.29 -20.53
CA VAL A 345 14.22 16.31 -21.87
C VAL A 345 15.32 15.26 -22.00
N HIS A 346 16.18 15.13 -20.98
CA HIS A 346 17.20 14.08 -20.93
C HIS A 346 16.57 12.69 -21.02
N GLY A 347 15.56 12.42 -20.19
CA GLY A 347 14.87 11.12 -20.18
C GLY A 347 14.20 10.83 -21.53
N ARG A 348 13.56 11.82 -22.15
CA ARG A 348 12.95 11.66 -23.47
C ARG A 348 13.97 11.26 -24.53
N ILE A 349 15.14 11.90 -24.57
CA ILE A 349 16.17 11.56 -25.55
C ILE A 349 16.81 10.21 -25.20
N ALA A 350 17.35 10.07 -23.99
CA ALA A 350 18.19 8.94 -23.60
C ALA A 350 17.41 7.63 -23.44
N ASP A 351 16.21 7.69 -22.86
CA ASP A 351 15.49 6.50 -22.41
C ASP A 351 14.34 6.12 -23.36
N GLN A 352 13.91 7.02 -24.25
CA GLN A 352 12.75 6.79 -25.13
C GLN A 352 13.06 6.93 -26.62
N ILE A 353 13.79 7.97 -27.04
CA ILE A 353 14.11 8.19 -28.46
C ILE A 353 15.28 7.32 -28.92
N LEU A 354 16.45 7.42 -28.27
CA LEU A 354 17.64 6.70 -28.69
C LEU A 354 17.46 5.17 -28.77
N PRO A 355 16.75 4.50 -27.84
CA PRO A 355 16.54 3.05 -27.91
C PRO A 355 15.73 2.57 -29.13
N ARG A 356 15.11 3.47 -29.90
CA ARG A 356 14.40 3.14 -31.15
C ARG A 356 15.32 2.96 -32.35
N PHE A 357 16.61 3.32 -32.21
CA PHE A 357 17.61 3.26 -33.27
C PHE A 357 18.67 2.21 -32.95
N SER A 358 19.34 1.70 -33.98
CA SER A 358 20.42 0.74 -33.82
C SER A 358 21.67 1.41 -33.25
N VAL A 359 22.51 0.61 -32.59
CA VAL A 359 23.81 1.09 -32.04
C VAL A 359 24.67 1.73 -33.12
N ALA A 360 24.71 1.14 -34.32
CA ALA A 360 25.51 1.67 -35.45
C ALA A 360 25.04 3.05 -35.90
N GLU A 361 23.73 3.30 -35.97
CA GLU A 361 23.17 4.62 -36.33
C GLU A 361 23.52 5.67 -35.27
N ILE A 362 23.43 5.29 -33.99
CA ILE A 362 23.78 6.17 -32.87
C ILE A 362 25.28 6.51 -32.90
N GLU A 363 26.15 5.53 -33.14
CA GLU A 363 27.60 5.75 -33.23
C GLU A 363 27.97 6.66 -34.40
N GLN A 364 27.41 6.40 -35.59
CA GLN A 364 27.64 7.23 -36.78
C GLN A 364 27.13 8.66 -36.58
N ALA A 365 25.92 8.82 -36.03
CA ALA A 365 25.37 10.13 -35.72
C ALA A 365 26.19 10.85 -34.64
N GLY A 366 26.77 10.11 -33.68
CA GLY A 366 27.66 10.65 -32.66
C GLY A 366 28.96 11.22 -33.24
N GLN A 367 29.54 10.56 -34.25
CA GLN A 367 30.72 11.08 -34.96
C GLN A 367 30.39 12.39 -35.69
N LEU A 368 29.23 12.46 -36.36
CA LEU A 368 28.76 13.68 -37.02
C LEU A 368 28.52 14.81 -35.99
N ALA A 369 27.85 14.50 -34.89
CA ALA A 369 27.57 15.44 -33.80
C ALA A 369 28.86 16.05 -33.20
N ALA A 370 29.93 15.26 -33.10
CA ALA A 370 31.23 15.73 -32.62
C ALA A 370 31.97 16.62 -33.63
N SER A 371 31.71 16.44 -34.93
CA SER A 371 32.40 17.15 -36.00
C SER A 371 31.74 18.47 -36.42
N ASP A 372 30.45 18.67 -36.10
CA ASP A 372 29.69 19.84 -36.52
C ASP A 372 29.09 20.61 -35.32
N PRO A 373 29.73 21.70 -34.88
CA PRO A 373 29.25 22.52 -33.77
C PRO A 373 27.97 23.31 -34.11
N THR A 374 27.61 23.43 -35.39
CA THR A 374 26.40 24.15 -35.81
C THR A 374 25.11 23.37 -35.52
N LEU A 375 25.23 22.09 -35.18
CA LEU A 375 24.13 21.23 -34.75
C LEU A 375 23.54 21.63 -33.39
N ILE A 376 24.20 22.50 -32.63
CA ILE A 376 23.66 23.08 -31.39
C ILE A 376 23.01 24.43 -31.71
N TYR A 377 21.68 24.47 -31.68
CA TYR A 377 20.92 25.71 -31.74
C TYR A 377 20.33 26.02 -30.36
N LEU A 378 21.09 26.76 -29.54
CA LEU A 378 20.66 27.21 -28.21
C LEU A 378 20.34 28.71 -28.27
N PRO A 379 19.17 29.15 -27.79
CA PRO A 379 18.93 30.56 -27.59
C PRO A 379 19.72 31.07 -26.36
N PRO A 380 19.96 32.38 -26.25
CA PRO A 380 20.82 32.98 -25.22
C PRO A 380 20.44 32.59 -23.78
N GLU A 381 19.15 32.37 -23.52
CA GLU A 381 18.60 32.02 -22.21
C GLU A 381 18.98 30.60 -21.75
N ALA A 382 19.42 29.74 -22.67
CA ALA A 382 19.86 28.37 -22.36
C ALA A 382 21.33 28.31 -21.87
N GLY A 383 22.13 29.34 -22.17
CA GLY A 383 23.54 29.44 -21.79
C GLY A 383 23.82 30.31 -20.57
N ALA A 384 22.81 30.97 -20.00
CA ALA A 384 22.97 31.72 -18.76
C ALA A 384 22.97 30.76 -17.55
N PRO A 385 23.93 30.89 -16.61
CA PRO A 385 23.98 30.10 -15.38
C PRO A 385 22.75 30.31 -14.49
#